data_AF-A0A950H3B9-F1
#
_entry.id   AF-A0A950H3B9-F1
#
_cell.length_a   1.000
_cell.length_b   1.000
_cell.length_c   1.000
_cell.angle_alpha   90.00
_cell.angle_beta   90.00
_cell.angle_gamma   90.00
#
_symmetry.space_group_name_H-M   'P 1'
#
loop_
_entity.id
_entity.type
_entity.pdbx_description
1 polymer ?
#
loop_
_entity_poly.entity_id
_entity_poly.type
_entity_poly.pdbx_seq_one_letter_code
_entity_poly.pdbx_strand_id
1 'polypeptide(L)'
;REPGAVPVVIHGLSYTHPQAPESLVLRYKPPVAGAVNIGLMHTSLAGSPGHDVYGPCSVEDLHAAGFAYWALGHIHKRAVYRGAATIVMAGAPQGRDINEAGAKTATLVTIGDDGGVKIEERLTSHAEFERVEVNLEGVGEWRELAGSISRALEAARETARSEHLVTRLRLTGATPLAWRIRRDVDVLTAEAQQRAKATGKCWVEQLDVACAAPKASAGDGLGPIGELGRLMADEVLRSDAFRADLGDFADELRRKLPAECRDAFGSDAAAFDDMLARLAGEGVEDMLARLQSRDRGAA
;
A
#
# COMPACT_ATOMS: atom_id res chain seq x y z
N ARG A 1 -10.97 -5.67 46.97
CA ARG A 1 -9.93 -6.72 46.95
C ARG A 1 -8.59 -6.00 46.90
N GLU A 2 -7.56 -6.47 47.59
CA GLU A 2 -6.22 -5.88 47.49
C GLU A 2 -5.69 -5.93 46.04
N PRO A 3 -4.90 -4.95 45.57
CA PRO A 3 -4.21 -5.04 44.28
C PRO A 3 -3.49 -6.38 44.12
N GLY A 4 -3.71 -7.07 42.99
CA GLY A 4 -3.09 -8.38 42.73
C GLY A 4 -3.87 -9.61 43.22
N ALA A 5 -5.14 -9.46 43.63
CA ALA A 5 -5.96 -10.59 44.10
C ALA A 5 -6.30 -11.63 43.01
N VAL A 6 -6.17 -11.30 41.72
CA VAL A 6 -6.36 -12.24 40.60
C VAL A 6 -5.02 -12.46 39.90
N PRO A 7 -4.46 -13.68 39.91
CA PRO A 7 -3.23 -13.98 39.20
C PRO A 7 -3.37 -13.74 37.69
N VAL A 8 -2.33 -13.16 37.08
CA VAL A 8 -2.21 -13.09 35.61
C VAL A 8 -1.20 -14.12 35.16
N VAL A 9 -1.58 -14.99 34.24
CA VAL A 9 -0.71 -16.04 33.70
C VAL A 9 -0.50 -15.81 32.22
N ILE A 10 0.77 -15.72 31.82
CA ILE A 10 1.16 -15.55 30.43
C ILE A 10 1.63 -16.89 29.89
N HIS A 11 0.99 -17.34 28.81
CA HIS A 11 1.32 -18.54 28.08
C HIS A 11 1.98 -18.13 26.77
N GLY A 12 3.16 -18.66 26.48
CA GLY A 12 3.87 -18.40 25.24
C GLY A 12 4.41 -19.70 24.66
N LEU A 13 4.41 -19.79 23.34
CA LEU A 13 5.06 -20.86 22.61
C LEU A 13 5.97 -20.25 21.54
N SER A 14 7.18 -20.79 21.42
CA SER A 14 8.09 -20.49 20.34
C SER A 14 8.50 -21.77 19.64
N TYR A 15 9.12 -21.64 18.47
CA TYR A 15 9.62 -22.75 17.68
C TYR A 15 10.91 -22.36 16.98
N THR A 16 11.67 -23.37 16.61
CA THR A 16 13.06 -23.23 16.15
C THR A 16 13.21 -23.22 14.63
N HIS A 17 12.17 -23.59 13.88
CA HIS A 17 12.22 -23.70 12.43
C HIS A 17 11.65 -22.46 11.71
N PRO A 18 12.20 -22.09 10.53
CA PRO A 18 11.71 -20.94 9.76
C PRO A 18 10.25 -21.10 9.30
N GLN A 19 9.78 -22.35 9.17
CA GLN A 19 8.43 -22.69 8.76
C GLN A 19 7.73 -23.45 9.89
N ALA A 20 6.47 -23.13 10.14
CA ALA A 20 5.59 -23.90 11.02
C ALA A 20 4.25 -24.09 10.30
N PRO A 21 4.10 -25.15 9.49
CA PRO A 21 2.86 -25.36 8.74
C PRO A 21 1.67 -25.78 9.63
N GLU A 22 1.93 -26.21 10.86
CA GLU A 22 0.92 -26.69 11.81
C GLU A 22 0.43 -25.59 12.75
N SER A 23 -0.85 -25.66 13.13
CA SER A 23 -1.42 -24.77 14.16
C SER A 23 -0.80 -25.03 15.52
N LEU A 24 -0.45 -23.94 16.21
CA LEU A 24 0.17 -23.99 17.53
C LEU A 24 -0.84 -23.89 18.67
N VAL A 25 -2.09 -23.52 18.38
CA VAL A 25 -3.12 -23.25 19.38
C VAL A 25 -3.34 -24.48 20.28
N LEU A 26 -3.41 -25.67 19.68
CA LEU A 26 -3.63 -26.94 20.41
C LEU A 26 -2.45 -27.37 21.28
N ARG A 27 -1.29 -26.71 21.16
CA ARG A 27 -0.09 -27.03 21.94
C ARG A 27 0.05 -26.18 23.20
N TYR A 28 -0.83 -25.18 23.39
CA TYR A 28 -0.86 -24.41 24.63
C TYR A 28 -1.32 -25.29 25.79
N LYS A 29 -0.76 -25.04 26.97
CA LYS A 29 -1.27 -25.65 28.20
C LYS A 29 -2.68 -25.10 28.47
N PRO A 30 -3.58 -25.90 29.09
CA PRO A 30 -4.89 -25.41 29.49
C PRO A 30 -4.80 -24.15 30.38
N PRO A 31 -5.82 -23.27 30.34
CA PRO A 31 -5.88 -22.09 31.19
C PRO A 31 -5.76 -22.47 32.68
N VAL A 32 -4.98 -21.69 33.44
CA VAL A 32 -4.88 -21.85 34.90
C VAL A 32 -6.17 -21.35 35.54
N ALA A 33 -6.84 -22.21 36.31
CA ALA A 33 -8.10 -21.88 36.97
C ALA A 33 -7.92 -20.72 37.97
N GLY A 34 -8.88 -19.80 37.98
CA GLY A 34 -8.86 -18.62 38.87
C GLY A 34 -7.89 -17.51 38.47
N ALA A 35 -7.23 -17.62 37.31
CA ALA A 35 -6.32 -16.61 36.77
C ALA A 35 -6.86 -15.96 35.49
N VAL A 36 -6.37 -14.76 35.19
CA VAL A 36 -6.52 -14.15 33.86
C VAL A 36 -5.41 -14.71 32.97
N ASN A 37 -5.81 -15.54 32.00
CA ASN A 37 -4.88 -16.23 31.12
C ASN A 37 -4.69 -15.44 29.82
N ILE A 38 -3.42 -15.15 29.49
CA ILE A 38 -3.02 -14.40 28.30
C ILE A 38 -2.17 -15.31 27.41
N GLY A 39 -2.55 -15.46 26.14
CA GLY A 39 -1.72 -16.14 25.14
C GLY A 39 -0.84 -15.15 24.37
N LEU A 40 0.45 -15.46 24.22
CA LEU A 40 1.38 -14.78 23.32
C LEU A 40 1.74 -15.71 22.17
N MET A 41 1.57 -15.27 20.93
CA MET A 41 1.86 -16.08 19.74
C MET A 41 2.36 -15.24 18.57
N HIS A 42 3.40 -15.70 17.87
CA HIS A 42 3.85 -15.13 16.60
C HIS A 42 3.31 -16.02 15.48
N THR A 43 2.31 -15.55 14.73
CA THR A 43 1.46 -16.40 13.89
C THR A 43 0.88 -15.70 12.69
N SER A 44 0.62 -16.44 11.62
CA SER A 44 -0.27 -16.07 10.54
C SER A 44 -1.70 -16.37 10.96
N LEU A 45 -2.50 -15.34 11.16
CA LEU A 45 -3.92 -15.49 11.47
C LEU A 45 -4.66 -15.80 10.15
N ALA A 46 -5.23 -17.00 10.05
CA ALA A 46 -5.94 -17.50 8.88
C ALA A 46 -7.04 -16.50 8.48
N GLY A 47 -6.94 -15.99 7.25
CA GLY A 47 -7.77 -14.88 6.74
C GLY A 47 -6.98 -13.63 6.32
N SER A 48 -5.65 -13.60 6.50
CA SER A 48 -4.81 -12.54 5.94
C SER A 48 -4.18 -12.98 4.59
N PRO A 49 -4.64 -12.45 3.44
CA PRO A 49 -4.09 -12.80 2.12
C PRO A 49 -2.62 -12.35 2.02
N GLY A 50 -1.76 -13.17 1.38
CA GLY A 50 -0.40 -12.77 1.01
C GLY A 50 0.68 -12.91 2.10
N HIS A 51 0.44 -13.67 3.17
CA HIS A 51 1.45 -13.96 4.20
C HIS A 51 1.88 -15.43 4.21
N ASP A 52 3.14 -15.68 4.55
CA ASP A 52 3.69 -17.03 4.73
C ASP A 52 2.88 -17.81 5.77
N VAL A 53 2.74 -19.12 5.57
CA VAL A 53 2.05 -20.00 6.54
C VAL A 53 2.97 -20.22 7.74
N TYR A 54 2.79 -19.41 8.79
CA TYR A 54 3.61 -19.41 10.00
C TYR A 54 2.73 -19.68 11.22
N GLY A 55 2.63 -20.94 11.65
CA GLY A 55 1.84 -21.37 12.81
C GLY A 55 0.33 -21.14 12.68
N PRO A 56 -0.29 -21.37 11.51
CA PRO A 56 -1.60 -20.83 11.16
C PRO A 56 -2.68 -21.14 12.21
N CYS A 57 -3.45 -20.12 12.59
CA CYS A 57 -4.57 -20.26 13.52
C CYS A 57 -5.81 -19.52 13.02
N SER A 58 -7.00 -19.93 13.44
CA SER A 58 -8.23 -19.20 13.18
C SER A 58 -8.65 -18.34 14.39
N VAL A 59 -9.46 -17.31 14.14
CA VAL A 59 -10.03 -16.48 15.23
C VAL A 59 -10.93 -17.35 16.13
N GLU A 60 -11.62 -18.30 15.53
CA GLU A 60 -12.49 -19.27 16.19
C GLU A 60 -11.72 -20.16 17.16
N ASP A 61 -10.58 -20.73 16.74
CA ASP A 61 -9.72 -21.55 17.60
C ASP A 61 -9.21 -20.76 18.82
N LEU A 62 -8.81 -19.50 18.60
CA LEU A 62 -8.32 -18.63 19.66
C LEU A 62 -9.42 -18.27 20.67
N HIS A 63 -10.66 -18.07 20.21
CA HIS A 63 -11.81 -17.91 21.10
C HIS A 63 -12.16 -19.17 21.87
N ALA A 64 -11.99 -20.36 21.27
CA ALA A 64 -12.25 -21.64 21.90
C ALA A 64 -11.18 -22.05 22.94
N ALA A 65 -9.98 -21.48 22.87
CA ALA A 65 -8.84 -21.84 23.74
C ALA A 65 -9.00 -21.44 25.22
N GLY A 66 -10.01 -20.63 25.57
CA GLY A 66 -10.33 -20.30 26.96
C GLY A 66 -9.41 -19.26 27.61
N PHE A 67 -8.68 -18.48 26.82
CA PHE A 67 -7.87 -17.36 27.31
C PHE A 67 -8.67 -16.06 27.27
N ALA A 68 -8.34 -15.12 28.16
CA ALA A 68 -9.00 -13.81 28.20
C ALA A 68 -8.47 -12.86 27.12
N TYR A 69 -7.17 -12.99 26.79
CA TYR A 69 -6.51 -12.13 25.82
C TYR A 69 -5.48 -12.90 24.98
N TRP A 70 -5.37 -12.54 23.71
CA TRP A 70 -4.33 -13.01 22.80
C TRP A 70 -3.50 -11.83 22.27
N ALA A 71 -2.22 -11.82 22.62
CA ALA A 71 -1.20 -10.94 22.06
C ALA A 71 -0.53 -11.63 20.86
N LEU A 72 -0.98 -11.27 19.66
CA LEU A 72 -0.46 -11.82 18.42
C LEU A 72 0.58 -10.88 17.78
N GLY A 73 1.60 -11.47 17.15
CA GLY A 73 2.55 -10.82 16.26
C GLY A 73 2.74 -11.61 14.96
N HIS A 74 3.65 -11.15 14.10
CA HIS A 74 3.98 -11.60 12.73
C HIS A 74 3.44 -10.68 11.63
N ILE A 75 2.13 -10.43 11.64
CA ILE A 75 1.49 -9.59 10.61
C ILE A 75 1.67 -8.11 10.98
N HIS A 76 2.24 -7.33 10.06
CA HIS A 76 2.53 -5.91 10.27
C HIS A 76 1.28 -5.00 10.22
N LYS A 77 0.18 -5.52 9.68
CA LYS A 77 -1.13 -4.87 9.71
C LYS A 77 -1.84 -5.17 11.03
N ARG A 78 -2.16 -4.12 11.77
CA ARG A 78 -2.95 -4.20 12.99
C ARG A 78 -4.34 -4.78 12.72
N ALA A 79 -4.81 -5.65 13.60
CA ALA A 79 -6.19 -6.15 13.62
C ALA A 79 -6.65 -6.48 15.05
N VAL A 80 -7.94 -6.29 15.33
CA VAL A 80 -8.54 -6.55 16.64
C VAL A 80 -9.83 -7.34 16.46
N TYR A 81 -9.97 -8.43 17.22
CA TYR A 81 -11.15 -9.28 17.22
C TYR A 81 -11.67 -9.40 18.65
N ARG A 82 -12.98 -9.17 18.84
CA ARG A 82 -13.64 -9.23 20.15
C ARG A 82 -14.67 -10.35 20.13
N GLY A 83 -14.69 -11.14 21.20
CA GLY A 83 -15.60 -12.26 21.38
C GLY A 83 -15.40 -12.89 22.77
N ALA A 84 -15.29 -14.22 22.84
CA ALA A 84 -14.97 -14.92 24.09
C ALA A 84 -13.61 -14.52 24.68
N ALA A 85 -12.70 -14.04 23.83
CA ALA A 85 -11.41 -13.43 24.19
C ALA A 85 -11.27 -12.08 23.47
N THR A 86 -10.38 -11.21 23.94
CA THR A 86 -9.89 -10.10 23.12
C THR A 86 -8.61 -10.53 22.39
N ILE A 87 -8.62 -10.54 21.06
CA ILE A 87 -7.48 -10.96 20.23
C ILE A 87 -6.93 -9.74 19.51
N VAL A 88 -5.62 -9.52 19.61
CA VAL A 88 -4.97 -8.37 19.00
C VAL A 88 -3.74 -8.83 18.21
N MET A 89 -3.80 -8.63 16.89
CA MET A 89 -2.61 -8.55 16.06
C MET A 89 -2.05 -7.13 16.17
N ALA A 90 -0.93 -6.98 16.87
CA ALA A 90 -0.42 -5.67 17.23
C ALA A 90 -0.01 -4.82 16.02
N GLY A 91 0.44 -5.46 14.93
CA GLY A 91 1.04 -4.80 13.79
C GLY A 91 2.52 -4.46 14.02
N ALA A 92 3.12 -3.74 13.08
CA ALA A 92 4.46 -3.17 13.25
C ALA A 92 4.39 -1.86 14.07
N PRO A 93 5.41 -1.56 14.91
CA PRO A 93 5.47 -0.30 15.67
C PRO A 93 5.89 0.92 14.83
N GLN A 94 6.51 0.70 13.67
CA GLN A 94 6.92 1.72 12.71
C GLN A 94 6.78 1.12 11.30
N GLY A 95 6.14 1.84 10.38
CA GLY A 95 6.02 1.42 8.99
C GLY A 95 7.39 1.51 8.31
N ARG A 96 7.69 0.57 7.42
CA ARG A 96 8.97 0.51 6.70
C ARG A 96 8.93 1.23 5.36
N ASP A 97 7.80 1.18 4.68
CA ASP A 97 7.61 1.75 3.35
C ASP A 97 6.12 2.04 3.05
N ILE A 98 5.85 2.49 1.83
CA ILE A 98 4.52 2.88 1.35
C ILE A 98 3.48 1.76 1.39
N ASN A 99 3.88 0.49 1.39
CA ASN A 99 2.97 -0.66 1.50
C ASN A 99 2.53 -0.92 2.95
N GLU A 100 3.21 -0.30 3.92
CA GLU A 100 2.82 -0.28 5.31
C GLU A 100 2.18 1.06 5.68
N ALA A 101 1.18 1.48 4.92
CA ALA A 101 0.49 2.76 5.09
C ALA A 101 -0.22 2.91 6.46
N GLY A 102 -0.48 4.16 6.83
CA GLY A 102 -1.16 4.54 8.07
C GLY A 102 -0.28 4.53 9.31
N ALA A 103 -0.80 5.21 10.33
CA ALA A 103 -0.18 5.30 11.64
C ALA A 103 0.07 3.91 12.27
N LYS A 104 1.22 3.75 12.93
CA LYS A 104 1.58 2.53 13.65
C LYS A 104 1.47 2.72 15.15
N THR A 105 1.10 1.65 15.83
CA THR A 105 0.73 1.69 17.24
C THR A 105 1.22 0.48 17.99
N ALA A 106 1.40 0.63 19.30
CA ALA A 106 1.37 -0.46 20.26
C ALA A 106 -0.01 -0.56 20.93
N THR A 107 -0.30 -1.72 21.52
CA THR A 107 -1.51 -1.92 22.34
C THR A 107 -1.14 -1.90 23.81
N LEU A 108 -1.68 -0.95 24.56
CA LEU A 108 -1.68 -0.98 26.02
C LEU A 108 -2.88 -1.80 26.48
N VAL A 109 -2.62 -2.85 27.25
CA VAL A 109 -3.65 -3.75 27.78
C VAL A 109 -3.74 -3.53 29.29
N THR A 110 -4.96 -3.27 29.78
CA THR A 110 -5.27 -3.15 31.20
C THR A 110 -6.18 -4.30 31.60
N ILE A 111 -5.76 -5.06 32.61
CA ILE A 111 -6.58 -6.10 33.24
C ILE A 111 -7.22 -5.50 34.48
N GLY A 112 -8.55 -5.46 34.51
CA GLY A 112 -9.32 -4.98 35.66
C GLY A 112 -9.34 -5.99 36.81
N ASP A 113 -9.68 -5.52 38.01
CA ASP A 113 -9.81 -6.37 39.21
C ASP A 113 -10.91 -7.44 39.08
N ASP A 114 -11.86 -7.24 38.16
CA ASP A 114 -12.91 -8.17 37.77
C ASP A 114 -12.47 -9.17 36.68
N GLY A 115 -11.22 -9.07 36.22
CA GLY A 115 -10.67 -9.85 35.10
C GLY A 115 -11.00 -9.29 33.72
N GLY A 116 -11.69 -8.15 33.63
CA GLY A 116 -12.02 -7.50 32.38
C GLY A 116 -10.78 -7.02 31.62
N VAL A 117 -10.79 -7.16 30.28
CA VAL A 117 -9.68 -6.74 29.41
C VAL A 117 -10.05 -5.44 28.69
N LYS A 118 -9.34 -4.36 29.01
CA LYS A 118 -9.40 -3.10 28.26
C LYS A 118 -8.15 -2.95 27.41
N ILE A 119 -8.33 -2.48 26.16
CA ILE A 119 -7.23 -2.19 25.25
C ILE A 119 -7.25 -0.74 24.83
N GLU A 120 -6.07 -0.14 24.70
CA GLU A 120 -5.86 1.23 24.23
C GLU A 120 -4.76 1.24 23.18
N GLU A 121 -4.97 2.00 22.10
CA GLU A 121 -3.96 2.22 21.07
C GLU A 121 -3.02 3.34 21.48
N ARG A 122 -1.72 3.06 21.42
CA ARG A 122 -0.66 4.05 21.67
C ARG A 122 0.10 4.25 20.38
N LEU A 123 0.05 5.45 19.82
CA LEU A 123 0.82 5.82 18.63
C LEU A 123 2.32 5.61 18.90
N THR A 124 3.01 4.95 17.97
CA THR A 124 4.45 4.66 18.06
C THR A 124 5.22 5.11 16.84
N SER A 125 4.58 5.25 15.67
CA SER A 125 5.27 5.72 14.47
C SER A 125 5.70 7.18 14.60
N HIS A 126 6.96 7.44 14.27
CA HIS A 126 7.44 8.80 14.02
C HIS A 126 7.04 9.26 12.62
N ALA A 127 7.06 8.34 11.65
CA ALA A 127 6.62 8.58 10.29
C ALA A 127 5.50 7.61 9.90
N GLU A 128 4.46 8.13 9.26
CA GLU A 128 3.46 7.31 8.56
C GLU A 128 3.51 7.55 7.06
N PHE A 129 3.19 6.49 6.32
CA PHE A 129 3.19 6.49 4.88
C PHE A 129 1.77 6.58 4.36
N GLU A 130 1.53 7.39 3.34
CA GLU A 130 0.21 7.52 2.72
C GLU A 130 0.31 7.67 1.20
N ARG A 131 -0.68 7.10 0.51
CA ARG A 131 -0.89 7.37 -0.92
C ARG A 131 -1.91 8.49 -1.03
N VAL A 132 -1.53 9.59 -1.65
CA VAL A 132 -2.36 10.78 -1.78
C VAL A 132 -2.72 10.97 -3.25
N GLU A 133 -4.00 10.87 -3.55
CA GLU A 133 -4.51 11.12 -4.90
C GLU A 133 -4.76 12.62 -5.11
N VAL A 134 -4.31 13.13 -6.26
CA VAL A 134 -4.53 14.50 -6.69
C VAL A 134 -5.28 14.45 -8.03
N ASN A 135 -6.57 14.75 -7.99
CA ASN A 135 -7.38 14.84 -9.19
C ASN A 135 -7.11 16.15 -9.92
N LEU A 136 -6.70 16.06 -11.18
CA LEU A 136 -6.41 17.18 -12.07
C LEU A 136 -7.42 17.31 -13.22
N GLU A 137 -8.58 16.65 -13.13
CA GLU A 137 -9.65 16.75 -14.13
C GLU A 137 -9.93 18.21 -14.51
N GLY A 138 -9.81 18.53 -15.80
CA GLY A 138 -10.08 19.86 -16.34
C GLY A 138 -9.05 20.95 -15.98
N VAL A 139 -8.05 20.67 -15.14
CA VAL A 139 -7.02 21.65 -14.75
C VAL A 139 -6.19 22.03 -15.96
N GLY A 140 -6.29 23.28 -16.42
CA GLY A 140 -5.63 23.76 -17.63
C GLY A 140 -4.30 24.49 -17.40
N GLU A 141 -4.05 24.94 -16.17
CA GLU A 141 -2.91 25.82 -15.85
C GLU A 141 -1.94 25.19 -14.86
N TRP A 142 -0.63 25.31 -15.12
CA TRP A 142 0.39 24.71 -14.25
C TRP A 142 0.34 25.22 -12.81
N ARG A 143 0.01 26.51 -12.63
CA ARG A 143 -0.15 27.12 -11.31
C ARG A 143 -1.29 26.48 -10.52
N GLU A 144 -2.39 26.13 -11.19
CA GLU A 144 -3.55 25.50 -10.56
C GLU A 144 -3.24 24.05 -10.18
N LEU A 145 -2.59 23.29 -11.06
CA LEU A 145 -2.07 21.96 -10.78
C LEU A 145 -1.21 21.96 -9.52
N ALA A 146 -0.27 22.88 -9.46
CA ALA A 146 0.65 22.99 -8.35
C ALA A 146 -0.07 23.40 -7.05
N GLY A 147 -1.11 24.22 -7.16
CA GLY A 147 -2.04 24.51 -6.06
C GLY A 147 -2.84 23.28 -5.59
N SER A 148 -3.27 22.41 -6.51
CA SER A 148 -3.95 21.15 -6.18
C SER A 148 -3.04 20.21 -5.39
N ILE A 149 -1.76 20.11 -5.75
CA ILE A 149 -0.76 19.36 -4.99
C ILE A 149 -0.61 19.92 -3.57
N SER A 150 -0.46 21.24 -3.42
CA SER A 150 -0.36 21.87 -2.10
C SER A 150 -1.57 21.57 -1.22
N ARG A 151 -2.80 21.75 -1.74
CA ARG A 151 -4.02 21.45 -0.99
C ARG A 151 -4.12 19.99 -0.56
N ALA A 152 -3.75 19.07 -1.44
CA ALA A 152 -3.78 17.64 -1.13
C ALA A 152 -2.77 17.26 -0.05
N LEU A 153 -1.55 17.81 -0.12
CA LEU A 153 -0.51 17.60 0.89
C LEU A 153 -0.88 18.22 2.24
N GLU A 154 -1.49 19.40 2.26
CA GLU A 154 -1.99 20.07 3.46
C GLU A 154 -3.10 19.24 4.12
N ALA A 155 -4.11 18.81 3.35
CA ALA A 155 -5.19 17.96 3.86
C ALA A 155 -4.68 16.60 4.39
N ALA A 156 -3.75 15.97 3.67
CA ALA A 156 -3.12 14.74 4.13
C ALA A 156 -2.33 14.98 5.43
N ARG A 157 -1.60 16.10 5.53
CA ARG A 157 -0.87 16.43 6.75
C ARG A 157 -1.81 16.71 7.93
N GLU A 158 -2.94 17.37 7.74
CA GLU A 158 -3.90 17.64 8.81
C GLU A 158 -4.49 16.36 9.42
N THR A 159 -4.68 15.33 8.61
CA THR A 159 -5.23 14.04 9.05
C THR A 159 -4.18 13.09 9.62
N ALA A 160 -2.90 13.33 9.30
CA ALA A 160 -1.82 12.46 9.69
C ALA A 160 -1.53 12.49 11.21
N ARG A 161 -1.50 11.31 11.85
CA ARG A 161 -1.34 11.17 13.30
C ARG A 161 0.12 11.27 13.74
N SER A 162 1.02 10.74 12.92
CA SER A 162 2.45 10.72 13.17
C SER A 162 3.06 12.10 13.02
N GLU A 163 4.25 12.27 13.60
CA GLU A 163 4.97 13.54 13.49
C GLU A 163 5.30 13.86 12.03
N HIS A 164 5.65 12.83 11.26
CA HIS A 164 6.10 12.92 9.89
C HIS A 164 5.16 12.18 8.94
N LEU A 165 4.86 12.81 7.79
CA LEU A 165 4.06 12.20 6.72
C LEU A 165 4.88 11.98 5.47
N VAL A 166 5.08 10.73 5.07
CA VAL A 166 5.74 10.38 3.81
C VAL A 166 4.69 9.99 2.79
N THR A 167 4.61 10.72 1.69
CA THR A 167 3.56 10.57 0.69
C THR A 167 4.08 10.01 -0.62
N ARG A 168 3.30 9.11 -1.21
CA ARG A 168 3.34 8.87 -2.65
C ARG A 168 2.18 9.61 -3.28
N LEU A 169 2.49 10.60 -4.12
CA LEU A 169 1.46 11.34 -4.83
C LEU A 169 1.06 10.57 -6.08
N ARG A 170 -0.24 10.47 -6.35
CA ARG A 170 -0.76 9.95 -7.62
C ARG A 170 -1.60 11.03 -8.30
N LEU A 171 -1.12 11.53 -9.43
CA LEU A 171 -1.85 12.51 -10.24
C LEU A 171 -2.80 11.77 -11.19
N THR A 172 -4.08 12.13 -11.18
CA THR A 172 -5.12 11.48 -11.98
C THR A 172 -5.98 12.51 -12.72
N GLY A 173 -6.86 12.04 -13.61
CA GLY A 173 -7.83 12.88 -14.32
C GLY A 173 -7.42 13.24 -15.75
N ALA A 174 -8.43 13.65 -16.54
CA ALA A 174 -8.24 14.13 -17.90
C ALA A 174 -7.91 15.63 -17.88
N THR A 175 -6.71 15.99 -18.31
CA THR A 175 -6.20 17.37 -18.22
C THR A 175 -5.47 17.77 -19.50
N PRO A 176 -5.68 18.99 -20.02
CA PRO A 176 -4.87 19.55 -21.11
C PRO A 176 -3.37 19.55 -20.82
N LEU A 177 -2.98 19.48 -19.54
CA LEU A 177 -1.59 19.44 -19.09
C LEU A 177 -0.95 18.04 -19.17
N ALA A 178 -1.69 16.97 -19.48
CA ALA A 178 -1.21 15.58 -19.39
C ALA A 178 0.14 15.37 -20.12
N TRP A 179 0.26 15.92 -21.32
CA TRP A 179 1.51 15.88 -22.08
C TRP A 179 2.67 16.61 -21.37
N ARG A 180 2.41 17.82 -20.87
CA ARG A 180 3.41 18.64 -20.18
C ARG A 180 3.85 18.01 -18.87
N ILE A 181 2.92 17.40 -18.14
CA ILE A 181 3.18 16.64 -16.91
C ILE A 181 4.14 15.49 -17.21
N ARG A 182 3.89 14.70 -18.27
CA ARG A 182 4.77 13.59 -18.67
C ARG A 182 6.16 14.08 -19.11
N ARG A 183 6.21 15.15 -19.90
CA ARG A 183 7.47 15.73 -20.39
C ARG A 183 8.33 16.28 -19.25
N ASP A 184 7.71 17.01 -18.32
CA ASP A 184 8.37 17.76 -17.24
C ASP A 184 8.20 17.05 -15.88
N VAL A 185 8.12 15.71 -15.87
CA VAL A 185 7.82 14.94 -14.64
C VAL A 185 8.90 15.10 -13.57
N ASP A 186 10.14 15.32 -13.96
CA ASP A 186 11.28 15.61 -13.09
C ASP A 186 11.13 16.98 -12.41
N VAL A 187 10.77 18.01 -13.17
CA VAL A 187 10.47 19.36 -12.66
C VAL A 187 9.27 19.31 -11.72
N LEU A 188 8.22 18.57 -12.10
CA LEU A 188 7.03 18.43 -11.29
C LEU A 188 7.30 17.67 -9.99
N THR A 189 8.13 16.63 -10.03
CA THR A 189 8.56 15.90 -8.83
C THR A 189 9.31 16.83 -7.88
N ALA A 190 10.25 17.64 -8.39
CA ALA A 190 10.97 18.61 -7.58
C ALA A 190 10.04 19.68 -6.98
N GLU A 191 9.04 20.14 -7.76
CA GLU A 191 8.04 21.08 -7.29
C GLU A 191 7.14 20.47 -6.20
N ALA A 192 6.71 19.21 -6.36
CA ALA A 192 5.94 18.48 -5.34
C ALA A 192 6.73 18.31 -4.04
N GLN A 193 8.03 17.97 -4.13
CA GLN A 193 8.92 17.86 -2.97
C GLN A 193 9.13 19.21 -2.26
N GLN A 194 9.30 20.30 -3.02
CA GLN A 194 9.37 21.66 -2.48
C GLN A 194 8.08 22.04 -1.74
N ARG A 195 6.91 21.70 -2.31
CA ARG A 195 5.61 21.96 -1.68
C ARG A 195 5.42 21.16 -0.41
N ALA A 196 5.78 19.87 -0.39
CA ALA A 196 5.75 19.06 0.82
C ALA A 196 6.64 19.64 1.93
N LYS A 197 7.84 20.12 1.56
CA LYS A 197 8.72 20.82 2.51
C LYS A 197 8.07 22.09 3.07
N ALA A 198 7.34 22.84 2.24
CA ALA A 198 6.62 24.04 2.67
C ALA A 198 5.42 23.72 3.59
N THR A 199 4.71 22.60 3.36
CA THR A 199 3.69 22.08 4.28
C THR A 199 4.28 21.74 5.66
N GLY A 200 5.55 21.33 5.69
CA GLY A 200 6.28 21.05 6.91
C GLY A 200 5.99 19.65 7.46
N LYS A 201 7.04 18.97 7.93
CA LYS A 201 6.95 17.57 8.39
C LYS A 201 6.21 16.66 7.39
N CYS A 202 6.36 16.93 6.10
CA CYS A 202 5.75 16.22 5.00
C CYS A 202 6.81 16.00 3.90
N TRP A 203 6.80 14.81 3.30
CA TRP A 203 7.75 14.40 2.26
C TRP A 203 6.99 13.77 1.09
N VAL A 204 7.47 13.96 -0.13
CA VAL A 204 7.02 13.22 -1.31
C VAL A 204 8.16 12.29 -1.70
N GLU A 205 7.96 10.98 -1.51
CA GLU A 205 8.97 9.97 -1.86
C GLU A 205 8.90 9.62 -3.35
N GLN A 206 7.69 9.60 -3.91
CA GLN A 206 7.45 9.29 -5.32
C GLN A 206 6.23 10.03 -5.86
N LEU A 207 6.26 10.32 -7.15
CA LEU A 207 5.16 10.89 -7.93
C LEU A 207 4.78 9.90 -9.03
N ASP A 208 3.56 9.37 -8.96
CA ASP A 208 2.96 8.54 -9.98
C ASP A 208 2.03 9.40 -10.86
N VAL A 209 2.22 9.32 -12.18
CA VAL A 209 1.40 10.07 -13.14
C VAL A 209 0.46 9.10 -13.86
N ALA A 210 -0.84 9.31 -13.68
CA ALA A 210 -1.91 8.59 -14.36
C ALA A 210 -2.90 9.58 -15.01
N CYS A 211 -2.42 10.75 -15.44
CA CYS A 211 -3.20 11.74 -16.16
C CYS A 211 -3.29 11.39 -17.65
N ALA A 212 -4.45 11.64 -18.24
CA ALA A 212 -4.68 11.47 -19.67
C ALA A 212 -5.02 12.81 -20.33
N ALA A 213 -4.76 12.92 -21.64
CA ALA A 213 -5.29 14.06 -22.40
C ALA A 213 -6.83 14.01 -22.43
N PRO A 214 -7.53 15.16 -22.43
CA PRO A 214 -8.97 15.17 -22.64
C PRO A 214 -9.28 14.54 -23.99
N LYS A 215 -10.35 13.74 -24.08
CA LYS A 215 -10.78 13.17 -25.36
C LYS A 215 -11.05 14.31 -26.33
N ALA A 216 -10.29 14.37 -27.43
CA ALA A 216 -10.54 15.32 -28.51
C ALA A 216 -11.97 15.11 -29.05
N SER A 217 -12.69 16.19 -29.33
CA SER A 217 -13.86 16.09 -30.21
C SER A 217 -13.38 15.61 -31.57
N ALA A 218 -14.02 14.58 -32.12
CA ALA A 218 -13.72 14.03 -33.44
C ALA A 218 -13.82 15.16 -34.49
N GLY A 219 -12.69 15.76 -34.86
CA GLY A 219 -12.70 16.93 -35.75
C GLY A 219 -11.37 17.68 -35.88
N ASP A 220 -10.48 17.65 -34.89
CA ASP A 220 -9.15 18.25 -35.06
C ASP A 220 -8.22 17.27 -35.78
N GLY A 221 -7.75 17.68 -36.97
CA GLY A 221 -6.82 16.89 -37.78
C GLY A 221 -5.58 16.54 -36.95
N LEU A 222 -5.41 15.25 -36.66
CA LEU A 222 -4.24 14.75 -35.97
C LEU A 222 -3.01 15.10 -36.82
N GLY A 223 -2.13 15.96 -36.30
CA GLY A 223 -0.82 16.17 -36.91
C GLY A 223 -0.03 14.85 -37.00
N PRO A 224 1.13 14.81 -37.68
CA PRO A 224 1.88 13.57 -37.91
C PRO A 224 2.14 12.74 -36.65
N ILE A 225 2.38 13.40 -35.51
CA ILE A 225 2.60 12.74 -34.22
C ILE A 225 1.29 12.19 -33.61
N GLY A 226 0.17 12.88 -33.82
CA GLY A 226 -1.15 12.38 -33.41
C GLY A 226 -1.56 11.15 -34.21
N GLU A 227 -1.28 11.14 -35.51
CA GLU A 227 -1.54 9.98 -36.38
C GLU A 227 -0.63 8.79 -36.00
N LEU A 228 0.65 9.06 -35.71
CA LEU A 228 1.55 8.04 -35.16
C LEU A 228 1.02 7.45 -33.84
N GLY A 229 0.51 8.29 -32.94
CA GLY A 229 -0.09 7.84 -31.69
C GLY A 229 -1.31 6.94 -31.92
N ARG A 230 -2.16 7.29 -32.88
CA ARG A 230 -3.30 6.47 -33.30
C ARG A 230 -2.84 5.12 -33.85
N LEU A 231 -1.87 5.10 -34.77
CA LEU A 231 -1.31 3.87 -35.34
C LEU A 231 -0.68 2.98 -34.25
N MET A 232 0.06 3.57 -33.31
CA MET A 232 0.64 2.82 -32.19
C MET A 232 -0.46 2.20 -31.31
N ALA A 233 -1.48 2.97 -30.94
CA ALA A 233 -2.54 2.49 -30.06
C ALA A 233 -3.50 1.48 -30.72
N ASP A 234 -3.88 1.73 -31.97
CA ASP A 234 -4.91 0.94 -32.68
C ASP A 234 -4.33 -0.25 -33.45
N GLU A 235 -3.09 -0.17 -33.92
CA GLU A 235 -2.48 -1.22 -34.74
C GLU A 235 -1.35 -1.95 -34.01
N VAL A 236 -0.36 -1.22 -33.47
CA VAL A 236 0.83 -1.84 -32.86
C VAL A 236 0.49 -2.54 -31.55
N LEU A 237 -0.13 -1.85 -30.60
CA LEU A 237 -0.51 -2.40 -29.30
C LEU A 237 -1.55 -3.54 -29.39
N ARG A 238 -2.29 -3.59 -30.50
CA ARG A 238 -3.27 -4.63 -30.79
C ARG A 238 -2.69 -5.82 -31.56
N SER A 239 -1.48 -5.70 -32.11
CA SER A 239 -0.86 -6.77 -32.88
C SER A 239 -0.46 -7.94 -31.99
N ASP A 240 -0.72 -9.16 -32.46
CA ASP A 240 -0.37 -10.39 -31.73
C ASP A 240 1.14 -10.52 -31.55
N ALA A 241 1.92 -10.10 -32.54
CA ALA A 241 3.38 -10.12 -32.50
C ALA A 241 3.93 -9.23 -31.37
N PHE A 242 3.47 -7.98 -31.27
CA PHE A 242 3.91 -7.08 -30.20
C PHE A 242 3.50 -7.59 -28.82
N ARG A 243 2.28 -8.14 -28.68
CA ARG A 243 1.80 -8.69 -27.41
C ARG A 243 2.60 -9.92 -26.98
N ALA A 244 2.96 -10.79 -27.93
CA ALA A 244 3.82 -11.93 -27.68
C ALA A 244 5.22 -11.47 -27.21
N ASP A 245 5.84 -10.55 -27.95
CA ASP A 245 7.17 -10.02 -27.60
C ASP A 245 7.16 -9.34 -26.21
N LEU A 246 6.12 -8.55 -25.91
CA LEU A 246 5.97 -7.90 -24.61
C LEU A 246 5.76 -8.93 -23.49
N GLY A 247 4.96 -9.96 -23.74
CA GLY A 247 4.75 -11.08 -22.81
C GLY A 247 6.05 -11.82 -22.50
N ASP A 248 6.81 -12.18 -23.53
CA ASP A 248 8.11 -12.86 -23.40
C ASP A 248 9.10 -12.03 -22.57
N PHE A 249 9.18 -10.73 -22.84
CA PHE A 249 10.05 -9.81 -22.10
C PHE A 249 9.61 -9.68 -20.64
N ALA A 250 8.32 -9.53 -20.37
CA ALA A 250 7.79 -9.46 -19.02
C ALA A 250 8.00 -10.76 -18.24
N ASP A 251 7.86 -11.91 -18.89
CA ASP A 251 8.15 -13.21 -18.28
C ASP A 251 9.63 -13.40 -17.97
N GLU A 252 10.53 -12.88 -18.82
CA GLU A 252 11.96 -12.87 -18.53
C GLU A 252 12.27 -12.01 -17.30
N LEU A 253 11.70 -10.82 -17.19
CA LEU A 253 11.85 -9.95 -16.01
C LEU A 253 11.29 -10.61 -14.75
N ARG A 254 10.10 -11.20 -14.83
CA ARG A 254 9.46 -11.91 -13.72
C ARG A 254 10.31 -13.08 -13.22
N ARG A 255 10.96 -13.82 -14.13
CA ARG A 255 11.90 -14.90 -13.76
C ARG A 255 13.14 -14.40 -13.01
N LYS A 256 13.57 -13.16 -13.28
CA LYS A 256 14.71 -12.51 -12.60
C LYS A 256 14.34 -11.89 -11.25
N LEU A 257 13.04 -11.72 -10.94
CA LEU A 257 12.59 -11.19 -9.67
C LEU A 257 12.58 -12.26 -8.56
N PRO A 258 12.89 -11.87 -7.30
CA PRO A 258 12.62 -12.68 -6.11
C PRO A 258 11.16 -13.14 -6.07
N ALA A 259 10.90 -14.30 -5.47
CA ALA A 259 9.57 -14.92 -5.48
C ALA A 259 8.48 -13.98 -4.92
N GLU A 260 8.85 -13.21 -3.90
CA GLU A 260 8.00 -12.27 -3.16
C GLU A 260 7.60 -11.04 -4.00
N CYS A 261 8.31 -10.77 -5.10
CA CYS A 261 8.07 -9.63 -5.97
C CYS A 261 7.43 -10.00 -7.32
N ARG A 262 7.21 -11.30 -7.59
CA ARG A 262 6.69 -11.75 -8.89
C ARG A 262 5.26 -11.29 -9.14
N ASP A 263 4.47 -11.14 -8.06
CA ASP A 263 3.09 -10.66 -8.11
C ASP A 263 2.99 -9.16 -8.48
N ALA A 264 4.12 -8.44 -8.57
CA ALA A 264 4.15 -7.07 -9.07
C ALA A 264 3.65 -6.94 -10.52
N PHE A 265 3.70 -8.03 -11.28
CA PHE A 265 3.13 -8.12 -12.62
C PHE A 265 1.70 -8.68 -12.64
N GLY A 266 1.08 -8.94 -11.49
CA GLY A 266 -0.22 -9.60 -11.38
C GLY A 266 -0.12 -11.00 -10.76
N SER A 267 -1.14 -11.37 -10.01
CA SER A 267 -1.23 -12.65 -9.28
C SER A 267 -1.81 -13.80 -10.12
N ASP A 268 -2.36 -13.49 -11.30
CA ASP A 268 -2.92 -14.44 -12.25
C ASP A 268 -2.70 -13.95 -13.69
N ALA A 269 -3.08 -14.78 -14.67
CA ALA A 269 -2.86 -14.49 -16.09
C ALA A 269 -3.64 -13.26 -16.58
N ALA A 270 -4.85 -13.03 -16.06
CA ALA A 270 -5.67 -11.89 -16.49
C ALA A 270 -5.09 -10.57 -15.94
N ALA A 271 -4.70 -10.56 -14.66
CA ALA A 271 -4.02 -9.43 -14.04
C ALA A 271 -2.67 -9.12 -14.72
N PHE A 272 -1.99 -10.16 -15.19
CA PHE A 272 -0.76 -10.03 -15.98
C PHE A 272 -1.01 -9.35 -17.32
N ASP A 273 -1.98 -9.83 -18.08
CA ASP A 273 -2.34 -9.23 -19.37
C ASP A 273 -2.81 -7.78 -19.23
N ASP A 274 -3.63 -7.48 -18.21
CA ASP A 274 -4.08 -6.12 -17.90
C ASP A 274 -2.91 -5.19 -17.53
N MET A 275 -1.96 -5.69 -16.74
CA MET A 275 -0.75 -4.95 -16.37
C MET A 275 0.10 -4.62 -17.61
N LEU A 276 0.30 -5.59 -18.51
CA LEU A 276 1.05 -5.38 -19.75
C LEU A 276 0.34 -4.41 -20.69
N ALA A 277 -0.98 -4.52 -20.85
CA ALA A 277 -1.76 -3.60 -21.66
C ALA A 277 -1.66 -2.16 -21.13
N ARG A 278 -1.72 -1.98 -19.80
CA ARG A 278 -1.55 -0.68 -19.16
C ARG A 278 -0.14 -0.11 -19.39
N LEU A 279 0.90 -0.89 -19.13
CA LEU A 279 2.30 -0.47 -19.33
C LEU A 279 2.57 -0.08 -20.80
N ALA A 280 2.03 -0.85 -21.74
CA ALA A 280 2.19 -0.58 -23.15
C ALA A 280 1.48 0.72 -23.57
N GLY A 281 0.27 0.96 -23.06
CA GLY A 281 -0.46 2.22 -23.26
C GLY A 281 0.31 3.43 -22.70
N GLU A 282 0.82 3.32 -21.47
CA GLU A 282 1.66 4.35 -20.84
C GLU A 282 2.93 4.61 -21.66
N GLY A 283 3.57 3.57 -22.18
CA GLY A 283 4.76 3.67 -23.02
C GLY A 283 4.51 4.41 -24.34
N VAL A 284 3.33 4.23 -24.97
CA VAL A 284 2.94 5.01 -26.16
C VAL A 284 2.81 6.49 -25.81
N GLU A 285 2.08 6.81 -24.73
CA GLU A 285 1.90 8.21 -24.32
C GLU A 285 3.25 8.89 -23.98
N ASP A 286 4.17 8.18 -23.33
CA ASP A 286 5.51 8.68 -23.01
C ASP A 286 6.37 8.90 -24.26
N MET A 287 6.30 7.99 -25.24
CA MET A 287 7.04 8.14 -26.50
C MET A 287 6.54 9.37 -27.28
N LEU A 288 5.23 9.54 -27.39
CA LEU A 288 4.62 10.70 -28.04
C LEU A 288 4.99 11.99 -27.30
N ALA A 289 5.05 11.96 -25.97
CA ALA A 289 5.46 13.10 -25.17
C ALA A 289 6.87 13.59 -25.53
N ARG A 290 7.80 12.65 -25.70
CA ARG A 290 9.20 12.91 -26.06
C ARG A 290 9.40 13.30 -27.53
N LEU A 291 8.58 12.81 -28.45
CA LEU A 291 8.69 13.15 -29.87
C LEU A 291 8.24 14.58 -30.16
N GLN A 292 7.16 15.04 -29.52
CA GLN A 292 6.67 16.42 -29.68
C GLN A 292 7.64 17.48 -29.13
N SER A 293 8.52 17.13 -28.17
CA SER A 293 9.53 18.07 -27.65
C SER A 293 10.66 18.32 -28.63
N ARG A 294 11.00 17.33 -29.48
CA ARG A 294 12.04 17.44 -30.51
C ARG A 294 11.59 18.28 -31.71
N ASP A 295 10.34 18.16 -32.11
CA ASP A 295 9.78 18.86 -33.27
C ASP A 295 9.68 20.38 -33.04
N ARG A 296 9.45 20.82 -31.79
CA ARG A 296 9.42 22.25 -31.41
C ARG A 296 10.79 22.85 -31.07
N GLY A 297 11.84 22.03 -30.91
CA GLY A 297 13.22 22.50 -30.70
C GLY A 297 13.98 22.75 -32.01
N ALA A 298 13.39 22.40 -33.16
CA ALA A 298 13.96 22.59 -34.49
C ALA A 298 13.29 23.73 -35.29
N ALA A 299 12.37 24.47 -34.66
CA ALA A 299 11.66 25.62 -35.21
C ALA A 299 12.09 26.93 -34.56
#